data_AF-A0AAP3CMK0-F1
#
_entry.id   AF-A0AAP3CMK0-F1
#
_cell.length_a   1.000
_cell.length_b   1.000
_cell.length_c   1.000
_cell.angle_alpha   90.00
_cell.angle_beta   90.00
_cell.angle_gamma   90.00
#
_symmetry.space_group_name_H-M   'P 1'
#
loop_
_entity.id
_entity.type
_entity.pdbx_description
1 polymer ?
#
loop_
_entity_poly.entity_id
_entity_poly.type
_entity_poly.pdbx_seq_one_letter_code
_entity_poly.pdbx_strand_id
1 'polypeptide(L)'
;MGRHQAKFEGKVINKSYGLDVLGRFSEKEKIEFNCFFEGVIDLEPIEIGGKVYIPGLNEYVVVIDRQRNTNNEWTYQTDKIIKIIEGKKSLEKAIQEQTKLEEEWQQHVRQENQRVEEQNDVSKTSCWKRFWYFLIKE
;
A
#
# COMPACT_ATOMS: atom_id res chain seq x y z
N MET A 1 3.10 -46.41 0.29
CA MET A 1 2.64 -45.24 1.06
C MET A 1 3.85 -44.66 1.79
N GLY A 2 4.34 -43.50 1.37
CA GLY A 2 5.56 -42.89 1.91
C GLY A 2 5.23 -41.97 3.07
N ARG A 3 5.29 -42.48 4.30
CA ARG A 3 5.17 -41.65 5.51
C ARG A 3 6.31 -40.63 5.53
N HIS A 4 6.00 -39.35 5.60
CA HIS A 4 7.02 -38.30 5.59
C HIS A 4 6.63 -37.10 6.45
N GLN A 5 7.65 -36.38 6.93
CA GLN A 5 7.47 -35.12 7.64
C GLN A 5 7.10 -34.02 6.66
N ALA A 6 6.03 -33.30 6.96
CA ALA A 6 5.51 -32.20 6.15
C ALA A 6 5.30 -30.95 7.01
N LYS A 7 5.75 -29.81 6.48
CA LYS A 7 5.49 -28.46 6.99
C LYS A 7 4.62 -27.73 6.00
N PHE A 8 3.57 -27.07 6.48
CA PHE A 8 2.71 -26.24 5.66
C PHE A 8 2.86 -24.78 6.08
N GLU A 9 3.20 -23.96 5.09
CA GLU A 9 3.41 -22.54 5.25
C GLU A 9 2.30 -21.75 4.56
N GLY A 10 1.89 -20.67 5.20
CA GLY A 10 0.87 -19.76 4.69
C GLY A 10 1.37 -18.34 4.70
N LYS A 11 0.66 -17.47 3.98
CA LYS A 11 1.03 -16.07 3.77
C LYS A 11 0.74 -15.25 5.02
N VAL A 12 1.75 -14.53 5.47
CA VAL A 12 1.64 -13.39 6.39
C VAL A 12 1.84 -12.14 5.54
N ILE A 13 0.79 -11.33 5.43
CA ILE A 13 0.80 -10.13 4.60
C ILE A 13 1.03 -8.92 5.51
N ASN A 14 2.17 -8.25 5.34
CA ASN A 14 2.49 -7.01 6.02
C ASN A 14 2.17 -5.82 5.10
N LYS A 15 1.18 -5.02 5.49
CA LYS A 15 0.76 -3.81 4.78
C LYS A 15 1.42 -2.60 5.42
N SER A 16 1.99 -1.74 4.59
CA SER A 16 2.58 -0.47 4.99
C SER A 16 2.10 0.64 4.07
N TYR A 17 1.93 1.84 4.62
CA TYR A 17 1.36 2.97 3.92
C TYR A 17 2.36 4.12 3.86
N GLY A 18 2.30 4.91 2.80
CA GLY A 18 3.16 6.07 2.59
C GLY A 18 2.67 6.89 1.40
N LEU A 19 3.46 7.87 0.97
CA LEU A 19 3.19 8.65 -0.23
C LEU A 19 4.07 8.21 -1.39
N ASP A 20 3.51 8.23 -2.60
CA ASP A 20 4.25 8.04 -3.84
C ASP A 20 5.05 9.29 -4.23
N VAL A 21 5.78 9.21 -5.35
CA VAL A 21 6.62 10.32 -5.85
C VAL A 21 5.81 11.57 -6.21
N LEU A 22 4.48 11.44 -6.36
CA LEU A 22 3.55 12.52 -6.67
C LEU A 22 2.74 12.94 -5.43
N GLY A 23 3.13 12.49 -4.22
CA GLY A 23 2.45 12.83 -2.97
C GLY A 23 1.10 12.14 -2.79
N ARG A 24 0.80 11.09 -3.57
CA ARG A 24 -0.46 10.35 -3.46
C ARG A 24 -0.31 9.17 -2.51
N PHE A 25 -1.40 8.83 -1.86
CA PHE A 25 -1.44 7.69 -0.95
C PHE A 25 -1.06 6.39 -1.67
N SER A 26 -0.14 5.63 -1.07
CA SER A 26 0.40 4.39 -1.62
C SER A 26 0.45 3.30 -0.54
N GLU A 27 0.16 2.07 -0.98
CA GLU A 27 0.21 0.88 -0.16
C GLU A 27 1.31 -0.05 -0.67
N LYS A 28 2.13 -0.58 0.25
CA LYS A 28 3.15 -1.57 -0.04
C LYS A 28 2.85 -2.82 0.77
N GLU A 29 2.73 -3.94 0.06
CA GLU A 29 2.56 -5.26 0.66
C GLU A 29 3.88 -6.04 0.63
N LYS A 30 4.24 -6.61 1.77
CA LYS A 30 5.33 -7.57 1.89
C LYS A 30 4.74 -8.91 2.32
N ILE A 31 4.93 -9.94 1.50
CA ILE A 31 4.46 -11.30 1.79
C ILE A 31 5.61 -12.11 2.37
N GLU A 32 5.36 -12.71 3.53
CA GLU A 32 6.25 -13.67 4.17
C GLU A 32 5.50 -14.99 4.35
N PHE A 33 6.22 -16.11 4.38
CA PHE A 33 5.63 -17.43 4.59
C PHE A 33 5.99 -17.94 5.97
N ASN A 34 4.97 -18.28 6.76
CA ASN A 34 5.16 -18.83 8.11
C ASN A 34 4.53 -20.21 8.21
N CYS A 35 5.18 -21.10 8.95
CA CYS A 35 4.63 -22.41 9.28
C CYS A 35 3.38 -22.25 10.16
N PHE A 36 2.28 -22.87 9.74
CA PHE A 36 1.05 -22.94 10.53
C PHE A 36 0.66 -24.37 10.90
N PHE A 37 1.26 -25.37 10.24
CA PHE A 37 1.06 -26.77 10.55
C PHE A 37 2.33 -27.55 10.25
N GLU A 38 2.69 -28.45 11.16
CA GLU A 38 3.80 -29.38 11.01
C GLU A 38 3.37 -30.74 11.52
N GLY A 39 3.68 -31.79 10.77
CA GLY A 39 3.36 -33.15 11.18
C GLY A 39 3.80 -34.20 10.18
N VAL A 40 3.65 -35.45 10.58
CA VAL A 40 3.90 -36.60 9.71
C VAL A 40 2.63 -36.93 8.95
N ILE A 41 2.70 -36.98 7.62
CA ILE A 41 1.57 -37.36 6.77
C ILE A 41 1.83 -38.72 6.11
N ASP A 42 0.79 -39.55 6.06
CA ASP A 42 0.79 -40.86 5.40
C ASP A 42 0.28 -40.75 3.96
N LEU A 43 0.75 -39.72 3.25
CA LEU A 43 0.41 -39.43 1.87
C LEU A 43 1.67 -39.41 1.01
N GLU A 44 1.52 -39.58 -0.29
CA GLU A 44 2.60 -39.25 -1.21
C GLU A 44 2.86 -37.74 -1.19
N PRO A 45 4.09 -37.29 -1.51
CA PRO A 45 4.38 -35.87 -1.55
C PRO A 45 3.40 -35.13 -2.46
N ILE A 46 2.78 -34.09 -1.92
CA ILE A 46 1.75 -33.34 -2.65
C ILE A 46 2.39 -32.57 -3.81
N GLU A 47 1.74 -32.60 -4.97
CA GLU A 47 2.13 -31.83 -6.15
C GLU A 47 1.65 -30.38 -6.07
N ILE A 48 2.30 -29.48 -6.80
CA ILE A 48 1.86 -28.09 -6.93
C ILE A 48 0.46 -28.06 -7.58
N GLY A 49 -0.45 -27.26 -7.02
CA GLY A 49 -1.88 -27.24 -7.36
C GLY A 49 -2.71 -28.29 -6.62
N GLY A 50 -2.08 -29.18 -5.85
CA GLY A 50 -2.74 -30.17 -5.02
C GLY A 50 -3.55 -29.53 -3.89
N LYS A 51 -4.77 -30.05 -3.66
CA LYS A 51 -5.64 -29.65 -2.56
C LYS A 51 -5.46 -30.60 -1.38
N VAL A 52 -5.22 -30.04 -0.20
CA VAL A 52 -4.96 -30.80 1.03
C VAL A 52 -5.89 -30.31 2.12
N TYR A 53 -6.57 -31.25 2.77
CA TYR A 53 -7.35 -30.96 3.97
C TYR A 53 -6.45 -30.98 5.19
N ILE A 54 -6.51 -29.93 6.02
CA ILE A 54 -5.73 -29.82 7.25
C ILE A 54 -6.68 -29.97 8.46
N PRO A 55 -6.70 -31.14 9.13
CA PRO A 55 -7.68 -31.44 10.17
C PRO A 55 -7.67 -30.46 11.34
N GLY A 56 -6.48 -29.96 11.72
CA GLY A 56 -6.35 -28.99 12.83
C GLY A 56 -6.98 -27.63 12.55
N LEU A 57 -7.21 -27.29 11.28
CA LEU A 57 -7.83 -26.03 10.86
C LEU A 57 -9.20 -26.24 10.22
N ASN A 58 -9.60 -27.50 9.99
CA ASN A 58 -10.82 -27.88 9.30
C ASN A 58 -11.00 -27.15 7.95
N GLU A 59 -9.91 -27.01 7.19
CA GLU A 59 -9.88 -26.23 5.95
C GLU A 59 -9.06 -26.95 4.87
N TYR A 60 -9.45 -26.75 3.61
CA TYR A 60 -8.65 -27.17 2.46
C TYR A 60 -7.73 -26.04 2.02
N VAL A 61 -6.46 -26.37 1.79
CA VAL A 61 -5.44 -25.44 1.26
C VAL A 61 -4.91 -25.97 -0.07
N VAL A 62 -4.50 -25.05 -0.94
CA VAL A 62 -3.85 -25.38 -2.22
C VAL A 62 -2.35 -25.18 -2.09
N VAL A 63 -1.57 -26.17 -2.49
CA VAL A 63 -0.11 -26.07 -2.56
C VAL A 63 0.28 -25.21 -3.75
N ILE A 64 0.99 -24.10 -3.49
CA ILE A 64 1.51 -23.18 -4.52
C ILE A 64 2.95 -23.54 -4.88
N ASP A 65 3.75 -23.92 -3.88
CA ASP A 65 5.14 -24.31 -4.08
C ASP A 65 5.51 -25.44 -3.11
N ARG A 66 6.54 -26.21 -3.45
CA ARG A 66 7.06 -27.28 -2.61
C ARG A 66 8.57 -27.31 -2.64
N GLN A 67 9.16 -27.53 -1.48
CA GLN A 67 10.60 -27.63 -1.31
C GLN A 67 10.92 -28.84 -0.45
N ARG A 68 12.02 -29.52 -0.79
CA ARG A 68 12.53 -30.66 -0.01
C ARG A 68 13.86 -30.28 0.59
N ASN A 69 14.01 -30.46 1.89
CA ASN A 69 15.28 -30.19 2.57
C ASN A 69 16.23 -31.40 2.50
N THR A 70 17.46 -31.22 2.98
CA THR A 70 18.49 -32.28 3.04
C THR A 70 18.11 -33.45 3.95
N ASN A 71 17.16 -33.26 4.86
CA ASN A 71 16.65 -34.28 5.78
C ASN A 71 15.44 -35.04 5.22
N ASN A 72 15.15 -34.89 3.92
CA ASN A 72 14.00 -35.48 3.23
C ASN A 72 12.63 -35.02 3.74
N GLU A 73 12.56 -33.92 4.48
CA GLU A 73 11.30 -33.29 4.91
C GLU A 73 10.77 -32.37 3.81
N TRP A 74 9.45 -32.32 3.69
CA TRP A 74 8.78 -31.47 2.72
C TRP A 74 8.24 -30.21 3.37
N THR A 75 8.46 -29.06 2.73
CA THR A 75 7.80 -27.80 3.04
C THR A 75 6.89 -27.44 1.88
N TYR A 76 5.61 -27.26 2.18
CA TYR A 76 4.56 -26.89 1.24
C TYR A 76 4.14 -25.45 1.51
N GLN A 77 4.38 -24.56 0.57
CA GLN A 77 3.83 -23.21 0.61
C GLN A 77 2.41 -23.24 0.04
N THR A 78 1.49 -22.59 0.73
CA THR A 78 0.06 -22.65 0.42
C THR A 78 -0.53 -21.28 0.10
N ASP A 79 -1.73 -21.28 -0.47
CA ASP A 79 -2.53 -20.09 -0.72
C ASP A 79 -3.15 -19.49 0.54
N LYS A 80 -3.17 -20.24 1.64
CA LYS A 80 -3.73 -19.83 2.93
C LYS A 80 -3.11 -18.51 3.41
N ILE A 81 -3.95 -17.56 3.79
CA ILE A 81 -3.54 -16.35 4.49
C ILE A 81 -3.70 -16.61 5.99
N ILE A 82 -2.58 -16.60 6.72
CA ILE A 82 -2.56 -16.80 8.18
C ILE A 82 -2.98 -15.51 8.87
N LYS A 83 -2.38 -14.39 8.45
CA LYS A 83 -2.57 -13.11 9.10
C LYS A 83 -2.28 -11.97 8.14
N ILE A 84 -3.05 -10.89 8.31
CA ILE A 84 -2.77 -9.59 7.71
C ILE A 84 -2.38 -8.65 8.85
N ILE A 85 -1.22 -8.01 8.72
CA ILE A 85 -0.70 -7.05 9.68
C ILE A 85 -0.72 -5.67 9.02
N GLU A 86 -1.57 -4.79 9.53
CA GLU A 86 -1.66 -3.41 9.06
C GLU A 86 -0.74 -2.50 9.87
N GLY A 87 0.14 -1.78 9.18
CA GLY A 87 1.01 -0.77 9.76
C GLY A 87 0.25 0.49 10.18
N LYS A 88 -0.43 0.45 11.34
CA LYS A 88 -1.17 1.63 11.86
C LYS A 88 -0.31 2.89 11.96
N LYS A 89 0.93 2.74 12.43
CA LYS A 89 1.88 3.87 12.52
C LYS A 89 2.27 4.45 11.16
N SER A 90 2.41 3.60 10.13
CA SER A 90 2.74 4.09 8.79
C SER A 90 1.52 4.74 8.12
N LEU A 91 0.32 4.22 8.40
CA LEU A 91 -0.95 4.83 8.00
C LEU A 91 -1.11 6.24 8.58
N GLU A 92 -0.97 6.39 9.90
CA GLU A 92 -1.11 7.69 10.58
C GLU A 92 -0.10 8.72 10.03
N LYS A 93 1.15 8.32 9.82
CA LYS A 93 2.17 9.19 9.23
C LYS A 93 1.82 9.61 7.81
N ALA A 94 1.38 8.68 6.96
CA ALA A 94 1.01 8.99 5.58
C ALA A 94 -0.15 9.98 5.50
N ILE A 95 -1.16 9.84 6.37
CA ILE A 95 -2.28 10.78 6.48
C ILE A 95 -1.79 12.16 6.92
N GLN A 96 -0.89 12.22 7.90
CA GLN A 96 -0.36 13.48 8.39
C GLN A 96 0.48 14.20 7.33
N GLU A 97 1.32 13.48 6.58
CA GLU A 97 2.12 14.04 5.48
C GLU A 97 1.23 14.55 4.34
N GLN A 98 0.18 13.81 3.99
CA GLN A 98 -0.76 14.23 2.96
C GLN A 98 -1.51 15.51 3.36
N THR A 99 -1.90 15.60 4.64
CA THR A 99 -2.58 16.79 5.17
C THR A 99 -1.66 18.02 5.11
N LYS A 100 -0.38 17.87 5.44
CA LYS A 100 0.61 18.95 5.32
C LYS A 100 0.80 19.41 3.89
N LEU A 101 0.93 18.48 2.94
CA LEU A 101 1.06 18.82 1.52
C LEU A 101 -0.16 19.59 1.00
N GLU A 102 -1.36 19.18 1.42
CA GLU A 102 -2.59 19.90 1.07
C GLU A 102 -2.59 21.30 1.70
N GLU A 103 -2.22 21.44 2.97
CA GLU A 103 -2.12 22.75 3.64
C GLU A 103 -1.12 23.69 2.94
N GLU A 104 0.07 23.19 2.60
CA GLU A 104 1.09 23.94 1.86
C GLU A 104 0.59 24.37 0.48
N TRP A 105 -0.09 23.47 -0.24
CA TRP A 105 -0.69 23.77 -1.53
C TRP A 105 -1.77 24.85 -1.41
N GLN A 106 -2.67 24.74 -0.44
CA GLN A 106 -3.72 25.73 -0.18
C GLN A 106 -3.12 27.10 0.18
N GLN A 107 -2.03 27.13 0.96
CA GLN A 107 -1.32 28.38 1.25
C GLN A 107 -0.70 29.00 0.00
N HIS A 108 -0.05 28.20 -0.84
CA HIS A 108 0.53 28.67 -2.09
C HIS A 108 -0.54 29.28 -3.01
N VAL A 109 -1.67 28.58 -3.20
CA VAL A 109 -2.80 29.05 -3.99
C VAL A 109 -3.35 30.37 -3.45
N ARG A 110 -3.48 30.52 -2.12
CA ARG A 110 -3.93 31.79 -1.51
C ARG A 110 -2.97 32.94 -1.80
N GLN A 111 -1.66 32.72 -1.65
CA GLN A 111 -0.65 33.75 -1.94
C GLN A 111 -0.64 34.14 -3.42
N GLU A 112 -0.78 33.17 -4.31
CA GLU A 112 -0.80 33.41 -5.75
C GLU A 112 -2.05 34.18 -6.18
N ASN A 113 -3.22 33.81 -5.67
CA ASN A 113 -4.46 34.55 -5.89
C ASN A 113 -4.38 35.99 -5.38
N GLN A 114 -3.80 36.22 -4.20
CA GLN A 114 -3.61 37.55 -3.65
C GLN A 114 -2.69 38.42 -4.54
N ARG A 115 -1.61 37.85 -5.07
CA ARG A 115 -0.74 38.55 -6.03
C ARG A 115 -1.47 38.92 -7.31
N VAL A 116 -2.34 38.05 -7.81
CA VAL A 116 -3.16 38.33 -9.01
C VAL A 116 -4.18 39.44 -8.72
N GLU A 117 -4.82 39.45 -7.56
CA GLU A 117 -5.72 40.53 -7.14
C GLU A 117 -5.00 41.88 -7.06
N GLU A 118 -3.83 41.93 -6.40
CA GLU A 118 -3.01 43.14 -6.31
C GLU A 118 -2.59 43.67 -7.69
N GLN A 119 -2.16 42.78 -8.60
CA GLN A 119 -1.83 43.16 -9.98
C GLN A 119 -3.04 43.69 -10.73
N ASN A 120 -4.22 43.05 -10.58
CA ASN A 120 -5.45 43.50 -11.20
C ASN A 120 -5.88 44.88 -10.69
N ASP A 121 -5.73 45.16 -9.39
CA ASP A 121 -6.09 46.46 -8.82
C ASP A 121 -5.12 47.57 -9.25
N VAL A 122 -3.82 47.27 -9.37
CA VAL A 122 -2.84 48.20 -9.97
C VAL A 122 -3.17 48.47 -11.45
N SER A 123 -3.54 47.44 -12.21
CA SER A 123 -3.93 47.58 -13.62
C SER A 123 -5.19 48.43 -13.77
N LYS A 124 -6.23 48.18 -12.95
CA LYS A 124 -7.47 48.96 -12.93
C LYS A 124 -7.19 50.41 -12.59
N THR A 125 -6.47 50.69 -11.50
CA THR A 125 -6.15 52.07 -11.09
C THR A 125 -5.33 52.82 -12.13
N SER A 126 -4.42 52.15 -12.84
CA SER A 126 -3.69 52.71 -13.99
C SER A 126 -4.62 53.01 -15.18
N CYS A 127 -5.55 52.11 -15.49
CA CYS A 127 -6.53 52.28 -16.56
C CYS A 127 -7.50 53.44 -16.28
N TRP A 128 -7.98 53.55 -15.03
CA TRP A 128 -8.79 54.67 -14.56
C TRP A 128 -8.04 56.00 -14.66
N LYS A 129 -6.76 56.06 -14.26
CA LYS A 129 -5.93 57.27 -14.41
C LYS A 129 -5.80 57.70 -15.87
N ARG A 130 -5.60 56.75 -16.80
CA ARG A 130 -5.54 57.03 -18.24
C ARG A 130 -6.88 57.56 -18.77
N PHE A 131 -7.99 56.99 -18.33
CA PHE A 131 -9.33 57.41 -18.73
C PHE A 131 -9.65 58.85 -18.28
N TRP A 132 -9.35 59.20 -17.03
CA TRP A 132 -9.54 60.57 -16.52
C TRP A 132 -8.64 61.61 -17.20
N TYR A 133 -7.41 61.24 -17.55
CA TYR A 133 -6.50 62.14 -18.26
C TYR A 133 -7.00 62.49 -19.67
N PHE A 134 -7.74 61.58 -20.32
CA PHE A 134 -8.38 61.84 -21.61
C PHE A 134 -9.59 62.79 -21.46
N LEU A 135 -10.43 62.62 -20.44
CA LEU A 135 -11.62 63.44 -20.20
C LEU A 135 -11.34 64.91 -19.81
N ILE A 136 -10.17 65.23 -19.26
CA ILE A 136 -9.80 66.59 -18.83
C ILE A 136 -9.12 67.38 -19.97
N LYS A 137 -8.73 66.71 -21.07
CA LYS A 137 -7.98 67.32 -22.19
C LYS A 137 -8.85 67.69 -23.40
N GLU A 138 -10.15 67.38 -23.38
CA GLU A 138 -11.17 67.94 -24.27
C GLU A 138 -11.75 69.23 -23.68
#